data_AF-A0A819DU09-F1
#
_entry.id   AF-A0A819DU09-F1
#
_cell.length_a   1.000
_cell.length_b   1.000
_cell.length_c   1.000
_cell.angle_alpha   90.00
_cell.angle_beta   90.00
_cell.angle_gamma   90.00
#
_symmetry.space_group_name_H-M   'P 1'
#
loop_
_entity.id
_entity.type
_entity.pdbx_description
1 polymer ?
#
loop_
_entity_poly.entity_id
_entity_poly.type
_entity_poly.pdbx_seq_one_letter_code
_entity_poly.pdbx_strand_id
1 'polypeptide(L)'
;MSLWVQRTSTGGGTLVHYSTQTDGQGWCTVPIGFSSAGNIIATVWQPDNQVTGPVLPANTWTYIAITYSQIHGLTLYVNGVSVGSTAAQNNAAPSAVVTLTLGNSLSGGECNSQSI
;
A
#
# COMPACT_ATOMS: atom_id res chain seq x y z
N MET A 1 -3.03 -8.08 -4.66
CA MET A 1 -3.81 -7.09 -5.44
C MET A 1 -2.99 -6.62 -6.63
N SER A 2 -3.64 -6.08 -7.65
CA SER A 2 -2.96 -5.38 -8.74
C SER A 2 -3.82 -4.25 -9.30
N LEU A 3 -3.16 -3.21 -9.82
CA LEU A 3 -3.81 -2.05 -10.41
C LEU A 3 -2.83 -1.30 -11.33
N TRP A 4 -3.39 -0.53 -12.27
CA TRP A 4 -2.62 0.43 -13.07
C TRP A 4 -2.69 1.81 -12.40
N VAL A 5 -1.54 2.49 -12.29
CA VAL A 5 -1.46 3.87 -11.76
C VAL A 5 -0.89 4.79 -12.81
N GLN A 6 -1.46 5.99 -12.92
CA GLN A 6 -0.82 7.13 -13.57
C GLN A 6 -0.63 8.23 -12.53
N ARG A 7 0.64 8.53 -12.22
CA ARG A 7 0.99 9.53 -11.22
C ARG A 7 1.10 10.91 -11.87
N THR A 8 0.38 11.92 -11.35
CA THR A 8 0.37 13.29 -11.89
C THR A 8 1.09 14.31 -11.01
N SER A 9 1.36 13.99 -9.73
CA SER A 9 2.07 14.84 -8.77
C SER A 9 3.26 14.12 -8.14
N THR A 10 4.27 14.87 -7.71
CA THR A 10 5.53 14.32 -7.15
C THR A 10 5.52 14.16 -5.62
N GLY A 11 4.39 14.43 -4.94
CA GLY A 11 4.24 14.22 -3.49
C GLY A 11 3.89 12.79 -3.09
N GLY A 12 3.80 12.58 -1.77
CA GLY A 12 3.29 11.35 -1.17
C GLY A 12 1.79 11.21 -1.32
N GLY A 13 1.26 10.08 -0.85
CA GLY A 13 -0.17 9.85 -0.89
C GLY A 13 -0.58 8.39 -0.81
N THR A 14 -1.87 8.19 -0.58
CA THR A 14 -2.48 6.86 -0.49
C THR A 14 -2.99 6.42 -1.85
N LEU A 15 -2.72 5.17 -2.24
CA LEU A 15 -3.33 4.55 -3.41
C LEU A 15 -4.49 3.64 -3.03
N VAL A 16 -4.28 2.79 -2.03
CA VAL A 16 -5.31 1.89 -1.49
C VAL A 16 -5.28 2.01 0.02
N HIS A 17 -6.46 2.12 0.61
CA HIS A 17 -6.64 2.17 2.05
C HIS A 17 -7.75 1.21 2.47
N TYR A 18 -7.54 0.54 3.60
CA TYR A 18 -8.49 -0.37 4.22
C TYR A 18 -8.90 0.17 5.57
N SER A 19 -10.18 0.07 5.89
CA SER A 19 -10.71 0.44 7.20
C SER A 19 -11.88 -0.45 7.57
N THR A 20 -12.10 -0.68 8.87
CA THR A 20 -13.26 -1.45 9.36
C THR A 20 -14.53 -0.60 9.40
N GLN A 21 -14.40 0.73 9.36
CA GLN A 21 -15.53 1.65 9.27
C GLN A 21 -15.59 2.28 7.87
N THR A 22 -16.76 2.77 7.46
CA THR A 22 -16.97 3.31 6.11
C THR A 22 -16.47 4.73 5.91
N ASP A 23 -16.13 5.42 6.99
CA ASP A 23 -15.58 6.79 7.00
C ASP A 23 -14.04 6.81 7.02
N GLY A 24 -13.41 5.64 6.90
CA GLY A 24 -11.97 5.48 6.94
C GLY A 24 -11.40 5.22 8.34
N GLN A 25 -12.23 5.19 9.39
CA GLN A 25 -11.79 5.02 10.77
C GLN A 25 -11.84 3.55 11.26
N GLY A 26 -11.58 3.36 12.55
CA GLY A 26 -11.46 2.06 13.19
C GLY A 26 -10.08 1.45 12.97
N TRP A 27 -10.01 0.12 12.91
CA TRP A 27 -8.80 -0.53 12.41
C TRP A 27 -8.62 -0.18 10.93
N CYS A 28 -7.46 0.36 10.57
CA CYS A 28 -7.16 0.73 9.20
C CYS A 28 -5.67 0.60 8.84
N THR A 29 -5.38 0.49 7.53
CA THR A 29 -4.02 0.32 6.99
C THR A 29 -3.93 0.79 5.53
N VAL A 30 -2.74 1.23 5.11
CA VAL A 30 -2.43 1.64 3.74
C VAL A 30 -1.48 0.60 3.10
N PRO A 31 -2.00 -0.47 2.47
CA PRO A 31 -1.17 -1.52 1.89
C PRO A 31 -0.29 -1.02 0.74
N ILE A 32 -0.68 0.07 0.08
CA ILE A 32 0.13 0.68 -0.96
C ILE A 32 -0.12 2.19 -1.11
N GLY A 33 0.96 2.94 -1.29
CA GLY A 33 0.96 4.39 -1.47
C GLY A 33 2.31 4.91 -1.95
N PHE A 34 2.47 6.23 -1.91
CA PHE A 34 3.69 6.94 -2.29
C PHE A 34 4.32 7.62 -1.10
N SER A 35 5.63 7.51 -0.99
CA SER A 35 6.40 8.34 -0.05
C SER A 35 6.34 9.81 -0.43
N SER A 36 6.66 10.68 0.53
CA SER A 36 6.90 12.11 0.25
C SER A 36 7.94 12.37 -0.86
N ALA A 37 8.90 11.46 -1.05
CA ALA A 37 9.88 11.48 -2.15
C ALA A 37 9.35 10.86 -3.47
N GLY A 38 8.19 10.23 -3.44
CA GLY A 38 7.50 9.65 -4.58
C GLY A 38 7.82 8.20 -4.90
N ASN A 39 8.53 7.52 -4.01
CA ASN A 39 8.72 6.08 -4.10
C ASN A 39 7.38 5.39 -3.89
N ILE A 40 7.10 4.37 -4.71
CA ILE A 40 6.00 3.46 -4.39
C ILE A 40 6.39 2.66 -3.13
N ILE A 41 5.50 2.57 -2.14
CA ILE A 41 5.72 1.81 -0.92
C ILE A 41 4.57 0.84 -0.76
N ALA A 42 4.89 -0.44 -0.59
CA ALA A 42 3.96 -1.49 -0.21
C ALA A 42 4.18 -1.83 1.27
N THR A 43 3.10 -2.00 2.04
CA THR A 43 3.19 -2.36 3.46
C THR A 43 2.21 -3.48 3.81
N VAL A 44 2.52 -4.22 4.87
CA VAL A 44 1.60 -5.18 5.49
C VAL A 44 1.63 -4.98 7.00
N TRP A 45 0.50 -4.57 7.57
CA TRP A 45 0.18 -4.50 9.02
C TRP A 45 1.00 -3.54 9.90
N GLN A 46 2.30 -3.38 9.65
CA GLN A 46 3.21 -2.59 10.48
C GLN A 46 4.25 -1.86 9.60
N PRO A 47 4.75 -0.68 10.03
CA PRO A 47 5.70 0.12 9.25
C PRO A 47 7.02 -0.62 8.95
N ASP A 48 7.42 -1.57 9.79
CA ASP A 48 8.66 -2.33 9.62
C ASP A 48 8.56 -3.42 8.54
N ASN A 49 7.35 -3.74 8.08
CA ASN A 49 7.10 -4.72 7.02
C ASN A 49 6.68 -4.03 5.73
N GLN A 50 7.65 -3.33 5.15
CA GLN A 50 7.46 -2.59 3.92
C GLN A 50 8.47 -2.96 2.84
N VAL A 51 8.06 -2.78 1.60
CA VAL A 51 8.93 -2.80 0.43
C VAL A 51 8.86 -1.44 -0.23
N THR A 52 9.99 -0.74 -0.22
CA THR A 52 10.15 0.54 -0.93
C THR A 52 10.63 0.27 -2.35
N GLY A 53 9.81 0.67 -3.32
CA GLY A 53 10.14 0.59 -4.74
C GLY A 53 10.68 1.90 -5.33
N PRO A 54 10.83 1.94 -6.66
CA PRO A 54 11.35 3.11 -7.35
C PRO A 54 10.37 4.29 -7.28
N VAL A 55 10.88 5.49 -7.60
CA VAL A 55 10.03 6.62 -7.94
C VAL A 55 9.36 6.34 -9.29
N LEU A 56 8.03 6.40 -9.34
CA LEU A 56 7.31 6.17 -10.58
C LEU A 56 7.40 7.40 -11.49
N PRO A 57 7.58 7.21 -12.82
CA PRO A 57 7.58 8.31 -13.78
C PRO A 57 6.21 9.00 -13.81
N ALA A 58 6.23 10.34 -13.84
CA ALA A 58 5.01 11.13 -13.94
C ALA A 58 4.33 10.93 -15.32
N ASN A 59 3.00 11.08 -15.34
CA ASN A 59 2.14 11.01 -16.52
C ASN A 59 2.26 9.71 -17.34
N THR A 60 2.82 8.65 -16.74
CA THR A 60 3.03 7.36 -17.40
C THR A 60 2.27 6.27 -16.65
N TRP A 61 1.50 5.47 -17.37
CA TRP A 61 0.84 4.31 -16.80
C TRP A 61 1.87 3.27 -16.36
N THR A 62 1.80 2.89 -15.09
CA THR A 62 2.64 1.85 -14.49
C THR A 62 1.76 0.78 -13.88
N TYR A 63 2.02 -0.49 -14.22
CA TYR A 63 1.34 -1.62 -13.60
C TYR A 63 1.98 -1.94 -12.26
N ILE A 64 1.18 -2.02 -11.21
CA ILE A 64 1.64 -2.30 -9.86
C ILE A 64 0.89 -3.52 -9.33
N ALA A 65 1.62 -4.43 -8.70
CA ALA A 65 1.02 -5.54 -7.98
C ALA A 65 1.74 -5.77 -6.65
N ILE A 66 0.97 -6.20 -5.64
CA ILE A 66 1.52 -6.71 -4.39
C ILE A 66 0.90 -8.06 -4.07
N THR A 67 1.74 -8.96 -3.56
CA THR A 67 1.33 -10.27 -3.04
C THR A 67 1.75 -10.36 -1.59
N TYR A 68 0.94 -11.01 -0.76
CA TYR A 68 1.32 -11.32 0.61
C TYR A 68 0.92 -12.76 0.94
N SER A 69 1.83 -13.50 1.57
CA SER A 69 1.50 -14.74 2.27
C SER A 69 2.34 -14.86 3.53
N GLN A 70 1.88 -15.66 4.49
CA GLN A 70 2.60 -15.85 5.74
C GLN A 70 3.97 -16.54 5.54
N ILE A 71 4.11 -17.33 4.48
CA ILE A 71 5.31 -18.12 4.17
C ILE A 71 6.30 -17.33 3.31
N HIS A 72 5.82 -16.48 2.41
CA HIS A 72 6.67 -15.77 1.44
C HIS A 72 6.78 -14.26 1.69
N GLY A 73 6.11 -13.74 2.72
CA GLY A 73 6.12 -12.31 3.02
C GLY A 73 5.36 -11.48 1.98
N LEU A 74 5.58 -10.17 2.04
CA LEU A 74 5.09 -9.20 1.07
C LEU A 74 6.07 -9.11 -0.10
N THR A 75 5.58 -9.09 -1.34
CA THR A 75 6.37 -8.79 -2.54
C THR A 75 5.71 -7.69 -3.34
N LEU A 76 6.51 -6.72 -3.79
CA LEU A 76 6.10 -5.64 -4.70
C LEU A 76 6.59 -5.93 -6.13
N TYR A 77 5.70 -5.75 -7.10
CA TYR A 77 5.99 -5.84 -8.52
C TYR A 77 5.68 -4.51 -9.21
N VAL A 78 6.58 -4.07 -10.09
CA VAL A 78 6.43 -2.91 -10.97
C VAL A 78 6.59 -3.36 -12.41
N ASN A 79 5.57 -3.13 -13.24
CA ASN A 79 5.48 -3.61 -14.63
C ASN A 79 5.75 -5.12 -14.75
N GLY A 80 5.27 -5.90 -13.78
CA GLY A 80 5.42 -7.36 -13.75
C GLY A 80 6.77 -7.86 -13.23
N VAL A 81 7.72 -6.97 -12.94
CA VAL A 81 9.04 -7.32 -12.40
C VAL A 81 9.05 -7.16 -10.89
N SER A 82 9.56 -8.17 -10.17
CA SER A 82 9.72 -8.10 -8.72
C SER A 82 10.76 -7.04 -8.35
N VAL A 83 10.37 -6.12 -7.47
CA VAL A 83 11.23 -5.03 -6.97
C VAL A 83 11.86 -5.40 -5.64
N GLY A 84 11.16 -6.18 -4.82
CA GLY A 84 11.64 -6.61 -3.52
C GLY A 84 10.58 -7.35 -2.73
N SER A 85 11.04 -8.02 -1.67
CA SER A 85 10.20 -8.79 -0.77
C SER A 85 10.63 -8.63 0.68
N THR A 86 9.68 -8.79 1.61
CA THR A 86 9.97 -8.98 3.04
C THR A 86 10.18 -10.47 3.35
N ALA A 87 10.68 -10.75 4.56
CA ALA A 87 10.67 -12.12 5.08
C ALA A 87 9.23 -12.60 5.37
N ALA A 88 9.11 -13.91 5.63
CA ALA A 88 7.91 -14.56 6.14
C ALA A 88 7.45 -13.93 7.46
N GLN A 89 6.15 -13.70 7.61
CA GLN A 89 5.56 -12.95 8.72
C GLN A 89 4.18 -13.52 9.05
N ASN A 90 3.83 -13.62 10.33
CA ASN A 90 2.51 -14.09 10.74
C ASN A 90 1.54 -12.92 11.00
N ASN A 91 1.27 -12.13 9.96
CA ASN A 91 0.21 -11.14 10.05
C ASN A 91 -1.11 -11.79 9.62
N ALA A 92 -2.07 -11.85 10.53
CA ALA A 92 -3.43 -12.35 10.30
C ALA A 92 -4.30 -11.25 9.68
N ALA A 93 -5.28 -11.57 8.84
CA ALA A 93 -6.25 -10.58 8.35
C ALA A 93 -7.18 -10.10 9.49
N PRO A 94 -7.81 -8.90 9.39
CA PRO A 94 -8.81 -8.50 10.37
C PRO A 94 -9.98 -9.50 10.32
N SER A 95 -10.51 -9.86 11.49
CA SER A 95 -11.67 -10.77 11.63
C SER A 95 -13.01 -10.07 11.35
N ALA A 96 -12.99 -9.00 10.54
CA ALA A 96 -14.14 -8.14 10.25
C ALA A 96 -14.18 -7.76 8.77
N VAL A 97 -15.37 -7.38 8.29
CA VAL A 97 -15.53 -6.77 6.96
C VAL A 97 -14.76 -5.46 6.92
N VAL A 98 -14.05 -5.22 5.81
CA VAL A 98 -13.29 -3.99 5.59
C VAL A 98 -13.84 -3.23 4.39
N THR A 99 -13.89 -1.91 4.52
CA THR A 99 -14.10 -0.94 3.44
C THR A 99 -12.77 -0.65 2.77
N LEU A 100 -12.77 -0.69 1.43
CA LEU A 100 -11.63 -0.34 0.60
C LEU A 100 -11.88 1.02 -0.04
N THR A 101 -10.96 1.96 0.13
CA THR A 101 -10.96 3.25 -0.53
C THR A 101 -9.74 3.39 -1.45
N LEU A 102 -9.92 4.08 -2.58
CA LEU A 102 -8.89 4.29 -3.59
C LEU A 102 -8.52 5.77 -3.68
N GLY A 103 -7.23 6.07 -3.68
CA GLY A 103 -6.69 7.44 -3.80
C GLY A 103 -6.94 8.34 -2.59
N ASN A 104 -7.55 7.82 -1.50
CA ASN A 104 -7.93 8.59 -0.32
C ASN A 104 -8.08 7.67 0.90
N SER A 105 -7.77 8.18 2.10
CA SER A 105 -7.99 7.50 3.39
C SER A 105 -9.24 7.99 4.13
N LEU A 106 -10.03 8.89 3.52
CA LEU A 106 -11.17 9.59 4.12
C LEU A 106 -10.75 10.30 5.43
N SER A 107 -11.36 9.95 6.56
CA SER A 107 -10.96 10.46 7.88
C SER A 107 -9.82 9.64 8.52
N GLY A 108 -9.38 8.54 7.90
CA GLY A 108 -8.29 7.66 8.34
C GLY A 108 -6.88 8.17 8.01
N GLY A 109 -6.64 9.48 8.05
CA GLY A 109 -5.33 10.06 7.73
C GLY A 109 -4.18 9.55 8.63
N GLU A 110 -4.51 9.10 9.83
CA GLU A 110 -3.58 8.56 10.83
C GLU A 110 -3.84 7.07 11.10
N CYS A 111 -3.94 6.26 10.06
CA CYS A 111 -3.95 4.82 10.26
C CYS A 111 -2.70 4.36 11.02
N ASN A 112 -2.85 3.28 11.78
CA ASN A 112 -1.83 2.69 12.63
C ASN A 112 -0.52 2.34 11.86
N SER A 113 -0.57 2.38 10.53
CA SER A 113 0.56 2.59 9.63
C SER A 113 0.59 4.07 9.21
N GLN A 114 1.45 4.85 9.87
CA GLN A 114 1.74 6.25 9.58
C GLN A 114 1.68 6.53 8.07
N SER A 115 0.99 7.62 7.70
CA SER A 115 0.98 8.19 6.36
C SER A 115 2.31 8.01 5.62
N ILE A 116 2.26 7.30 4.49
CA ILE A 116 3.36 7.16 3.53
C ILE A 116 3.67 8.54 2.92
#